data_AF-A0A7V4EKA9-F1
#
_entry.id   AF-A0A7V4EKA9-F1
#
_cell.length_a   1.000
_cell.length_b   1.000
_cell.length_c   1.000
_cell.angle_alpha   90.00
_cell.angle_beta   90.00
_cell.angle_gamma   90.00
#
_symmetry.space_group_name_H-M   'P 1'
#
loop_
_entity.id
_entity.type
_entity.pdbx_description
1 polymer ?
#
loop_
_entity_poly.entity_id
_entity_poly.type
_entity_poly.pdbx_seq_one_letter_code
_entity_poly.pdbx_strand_id
1 'polypeptide(L)'
;MPVVTGRQSVLDVYAEAAERQWVIPTINTECQTSTEAILAASAEFAAEHGIPDLPVGIGLTNLYFHRPQAPLYTHTGLWQIGMRMFLNDLDILTGPDSPFHRLRVLVNLDHIQWDADRELLEWDLRRFSSIMYDASLLPFEENIRMTARFREERGEELVIEGACDEIREASEEGSGDLTTPEMAERYVRETGVDIIVANLGTEHRASAADLTYHGDLAREITRRVGRRLCLHGTSSVPHDQVRRLFHDGVVKVNIWTAIERDSSPALLEDMARNAARVAGTAHAARLQEEGLLGPAADTSSPADLRFFTTAYRQGIVFREMKRIVKEFLELWYC
;
A
#
# COMPACT_ATOMS: atom_id res chain seq x y z
N MET A 1 -19.09 -8.79 -8.50
CA MET A 1 -18.48 -7.45 -8.34
C MET A 1 -16.98 -7.62 -8.52
N PRO A 2 -16.26 -6.63 -9.06
CA PRO A 2 -14.80 -6.71 -9.23
C PRO A 2 -14.03 -6.80 -7.92
N VAL A 3 -14.62 -6.36 -6.80
CA VAL A 3 -14.09 -6.64 -5.46
C VAL A 3 -14.17 -8.15 -5.19
N VAL A 4 -13.03 -8.77 -4.93
CA VAL A 4 -12.91 -10.21 -4.67
C VAL A 4 -12.95 -10.46 -3.17
N THR A 5 -14.03 -11.09 -2.69
CA THR A 5 -14.18 -11.44 -1.27
C THR A 5 -14.31 -12.95 -1.06
N GLY A 6 -14.18 -13.36 0.20
CA GLY A 6 -14.19 -14.76 0.60
C GLY A 6 -12.80 -15.38 0.42
N ARG A 7 -12.32 -16.07 1.45
CA ARG A 7 -10.97 -16.62 1.49
C ARG A 7 -10.61 -17.45 0.26
N GLN A 8 -11.48 -18.38 -0.16
CA GLN A 8 -11.17 -19.25 -1.29
C GLN A 8 -11.00 -18.46 -2.60
N SER A 9 -11.91 -17.53 -2.91
CA SER A 9 -11.81 -16.68 -4.11
C SER A 9 -10.51 -15.87 -4.13
N VAL A 10 -10.06 -15.39 -2.97
CA VAL A 10 -8.81 -14.64 -2.85
C VAL A 10 -7.60 -15.56 -3.06
N LEU A 11 -7.61 -16.76 -2.47
CA LEU A 11 -6.56 -17.76 -2.67
C LEU A 11 -6.49 -18.22 -4.13
N ASP A 12 -7.62 -18.33 -4.82
CA ASP A 12 -7.67 -18.66 -6.26
C ASP A 12 -7.00 -17.56 -7.09
N VAL A 13 -7.20 -16.27 -6.76
CA VAL A 13 -6.48 -15.16 -7.42
C VAL A 13 -4.97 -15.27 -7.22
N TYR A 14 -4.50 -15.60 -6.00
CA TYR A 14 -3.07 -15.82 -5.76
C TYR A 14 -2.53 -17.05 -6.50
N ALA A 15 -3.33 -18.12 -6.63
CA ALA A 15 -2.96 -19.32 -7.38
C ALA A 15 -2.80 -19.01 -8.88
N GLU A 16 -3.76 -18.29 -9.48
CA GLU A 16 -3.67 -17.85 -10.88
C GLU A 16 -2.49 -16.89 -11.11
N ALA A 17 -2.24 -15.98 -10.17
CA ALA A 17 -1.06 -15.12 -10.22
C ALA A 17 0.23 -15.95 -10.20
N ALA A 18 0.27 -17.03 -9.40
CA ALA A 18 1.43 -17.91 -9.34
C ALA A 18 1.67 -18.69 -10.64
N GLU A 19 0.62 -19.12 -11.35
CA GLU A 19 0.74 -19.74 -12.68
C GLU A 19 1.38 -18.80 -13.71
N ARG A 20 1.17 -17.49 -13.54
CA ARG A 20 1.72 -16.43 -14.39
C ARG A 20 3.03 -15.84 -13.85
N GLN A 21 3.54 -16.36 -12.75
CA GLN A 21 4.76 -15.88 -12.08
C GLN A 21 4.67 -14.43 -11.58
N TRP A 22 3.47 -14.01 -11.20
CA TRP A 22 3.17 -12.65 -10.77
C TRP A 22 3.31 -12.46 -9.26
N VAL A 23 3.63 -11.23 -8.88
CA VAL A 23 3.54 -10.73 -7.50
C VAL A 23 2.49 -9.64 -7.48
N ILE A 24 1.48 -9.77 -6.63
CA ILE A 24 0.37 -8.81 -6.60
C ILE A 24 0.80 -7.54 -5.83
N PRO A 25 0.90 -6.38 -6.49
CA PRO A 25 1.06 -5.12 -5.78
C PRO A 25 -0.20 -4.83 -4.97
N THR A 26 -0.03 -4.49 -3.70
CA THR A 26 -1.09 -4.01 -2.81
C THR A 26 -0.72 -2.62 -2.35
N ILE A 27 -1.44 -1.62 -2.87
CA ILE A 27 -1.12 -0.22 -2.65
C ILE A 27 -2.10 0.37 -1.64
N ASN A 28 -1.59 0.94 -0.55
CA ASN A 28 -2.47 1.61 0.38
C ASN A 28 -2.89 3.00 -0.12
N THR A 29 -4.05 3.44 0.31
CA THR A 29 -4.64 4.73 -0.04
C THR A 29 -5.10 5.47 1.21
N GLU A 30 -5.16 6.80 1.13
CA GLU A 30 -5.61 7.66 2.23
C GLU A 30 -6.64 8.71 1.79
N CYS A 31 -7.04 8.73 0.52
CA CYS A 31 -8.18 9.52 0.05
C CYS A 31 -8.72 8.97 -1.28
N GLN A 32 -9.84 9.51 -1.74
CA GLN A 32 -10.42 9.15 -3.04
C GLN A 32 -9.42 9.31 -4.20
N THR A 33 -8.57 10.35 -4.18
CA THR A 33 -7.60 10.61 -5.26
C THR A 33 -6.56 9.50 -5.38
N SER A 34 -5.98 9.03 -4.28
CA SER A 34 -5.04 7.90 -4.33
C SER A 34 -5.75 6.58 -4.67
N THR A 35 -6.97 6.37 -4.17
CA THR A 35 -7.79 5.19 -4.49
C THR A 35 -8.04 5.11 -6.01
N GLU A 36 -8.51 6.20 -6.60
CA GLU A 36 -8.81 6.27 -8.04
C GLU A 36 -7.54 6.21 -8.90
N ALA A 37 -6.42 6.78 -8.44
CA ALA A 37 -5.15 6.71 -9.16
C ALA A 37 -4.67 5.25 -9.30
N ILE A 38 -4.80 4.44 -8.24
CA ILE A 38 -4.43 3.01 -8.27
C ILE A 38 -5.30 2.25 -9.28
N LEU A 39 -6.63 2.45 -9.22
CA LEU A 39 -7.58 1.82 -10.14
C LEU A 39 -7.33 2.23 -11.60
N ALA A 40 -7.13 3.53 -11.84
CA ALA A 40 -6.90 4.05 -13.18
C ALA A 40 -5.57 3.57 -13.78
N ALA A 41 -4.49 3.54 -13.00
CA ALA A 41 -3.21 2.98 -13.45
C ALA A 41 -3.34 1.49 -13.80
N SER A 42 -4.04 0.73 -12.95
CA SER A 42 -4.25 -0.70 -13.15
C SER A 42 -5.10 -0.99 -14.39
N ALA A 43 -6.18 -0.22 -14.60
CA ALA A 43 -7.04 -0.37 -15.78
C ALA A 43 -6.33 -0.01 -17.09
N GLU A 44 -5.50 1.04 -17.08
CA GLU A 44 -4.68 1.38 -18.25
C GLU A 44 -3.63 0.32 -18.55
N PHE A 45 -2.90 -0.13 -17.52
CA PHE A 45 -1.92 -1.21 -17.66
C PHE A 45 -2.57 -2.50 -18.20
N ALA A 46 -3.73 -2.87 -17.63
CA ALA A 46 -4.54 -3.99 -18.08
C ALA A 46 -4.92 -3.89 -19.57
N ALA A 47 -5.32 -2.70 -20.03
CA ALA A 47 -5.66 -2.47 -21.43
C ALA A 47 -4.42 -2.53 -22.35
N GLU A 48 -3.31 -1.92 -21.91
CA GLU A 48 -2.03 -1.91 -22.63
C GLU A 48 -1.45 -3.33 -22.82
N HIS A 49 -1.63 -4.21 -21.83
CA HIS A 49 -1.07 -5.57 -21.82
C HIS A 49 -2.09 -6.67 -22.17
N GLY A 50 -3.35 -6.33 -22.42
CA GLY A 50 -4.40 -7.30 -22.76
C GLY A 50 -4.80 -8.22 -21.60
N ILE A 51 -4.74 -7.73 -20.36
CA ILE A 51 -5.08 -8.44 -19.12
C ILE A 51 -6.30 -7.76 -18.48
N PRO A 52 -7.51 -7.92 -19.03
CA PRO A 52 -8.65 -7.12 -18.62
C PRO A 52 -9.12 -7.36 -17.17
N ASP A 53 -8.78 -8.51 -16.60
CA ASP A 53 -9.12 -8.95 -15.24
C ASP A 53 -7.90 -8.89 -14.30
N LEU A 54 -7.01 -7.92 -14.53
CA LEU A 54 -5.79 -7.74 -13.74
C LEU A 54 -6.12 -7.67 -12.24
N PRO A 55 -5.49 -8.52 -11.40
CA PRO A 55 -5.60 -8.40 -9.96
C PRO A 55 -4.82 -7.20 -9.45
N VAL A 56 -5.37 -6.46 -8.49
CA VAL A 56 -4.65 -5.40 -7.80
C VAL A 56 -5.13 -5.33 -6.35
N GLY A 57 -4.18 -5.22 -5.42
CA GLY A 57 -4.49 -4.96 -4.03
C GLY A 57 -4.64 -3.46 -3.78
N ILE A 58 -5.69 -3.10 -3.05
CA ILE A 58 -5.91 -1.74 -2.53
C ILE A 58 -6.19 -1.87 -1.05
N GLY A 59 -5.42 -1.16 -0.23
CA GLY A 59 -5.56 -1.27 1.21
C GLY A 59 -5.48 0.05 1.96
N LEU A 60 -5.57 -0.04 3.27
CA LEU A 60 -5.23 1.04 4.18
C LEU A 60 -4.99 0.47 5.57
N THR A 61 -4.25 1.23 6.37
CA THR A 61 -4.13 1.01 7.81
C THR A 61 -5.26 1.69 8.58
N ASN A 62 -5.57 1.19 9.78
CA ASN A 62 -6.57 1.80 10.64
C ASN A 62 -5.95 2.70 11.72
N LEU A 63 -5.59 2.16 12.87
CA LEU A 63 -4.96 2.91 13.98
C LEU A 63 -3.46 2.62 14.13
N TYR A 64 -2.82 2.16 13.04
CA TYR A 64 -1.36 1.99 12.99
C TYR A 64 -0.64 3.32 13.24
N PHE A 65 0.22 3.36 14.25
CA PHE A 65 0.76 4.61 14.78
C PHE A 65 1.65 5.37 13.79
N HIS A 66 2.38 4.67 12.92
CA HIS A 66 3.25 5.32 11.92
C HIS A 66 2.45 6.05 10.85
N ARG A 67 1.29 5.52 10.47
CA ARG A 67 0.39 6.14 9.49
C ARG A 67 -1.03 5.61 9.70
N PRO A 68 -1.94 6.34 10.36
CA PRO A 68 -3.32 5.90 10.57
C PRO A 68 -4.24 6.36 9.43
N GLN A 69 -4.31 5.60 8.34
CA GLN A 69 -4.92 6.05 7.08
C GLN A 69 -6.45 6.19 7.16
N ALA A 70 -7.16 5.31 7.87
CA ALA A 70 -8.61 5.43 8.02
C ALA A 70 -9.03 6.74 8.71
N PRO A 71 -8.45 7.18 9.84
CA PRO A 71 -8.68 8.53 10.36
C PRO A 71 -8.40 9.66 9.38
N LEU A 72 -7.35 9.53 8.56
CA LEU A 72 -6.90 10.56 7.62
C LEU A 72 -7.77 10.67 6.36
N TYR A 73 -8.58 9.64 6.06
CA TYR A 73 -9.45 9.61 4.89
C TYR A 73 -10.47 10.75 4.87
N THR A 74 -10.83 11.30 6.04
CA THR A 74 -11.72 12.45 6.15
C THR A 74 -11.25 13.42 7.25
N HIS A 75 -11.62 14.69 7.14
CA HIS A 75 -11.34 15.69 8.18
C HIS A 75 -12.08 15.47 9.52
N THR A 76 -12.95 14.46 9.60
CA THR A 76 -13.56 14.08 10.89
C THR A 76 -12.56 13.46 11.85
N GLY A 77 -11.48 12.86 11.33
CA GLY A 77 -10.51 12.09 12.12
C GLY A 77 -11.08 10.80 12.72
N LEU A 78 -12.33 10.43 12.40
CA LEU A 78 -12.98 9.23 12.90
C LEU A 78 -12.74 8.08 11.94
N TRP A 79 -12.01 7.06 12.40
CA TRP A 79 -11.63 5.91 11.57
C TRP A 79 -12.85 5.18 11.00
N GLN A 80 -13.96 5.10 11.76
CA GLN A 80 -15.19 4.44 11.28
C GLN A 80 -15.78 5.15 10.06
N ILE A 81 -15.72 6.49 10.05
CA ILE A 81 -16.19 7.28 8.90
C ILE A 81 -15.26 7.06 7.72
N GLY A 82 -13.95 7.17 7.94
CA GLY A 82 -12.96 7.00 6.87
C GLY A 82 -12.99 5.61 6.24
N MET A 83 -13.03 4.55 7.04
CA MET A 83 -13.14 3.16 6.57
C MET A 83 -14.39 2.94 5.72
N ARG A 84 -15.55 3.47 6.15
CA ARG A 84 -16.79 3.37 5.36
C ARG A 84 -16.75 4.19 4.07
N MET A 85 -16.11 5.36 4.08
CA MET A 85 -15.92 6.16 2.86
C MET A 85 -15.02 5.41 1.88
N PHE A 86 -13.89 4.87 2.34
CA PHE A 86 -13.02 4.03 1.52
C PHE A 86 -13.76 2.86 0.86
N LEU A 87 -14.50 2.07 1.66
CA LEU A 87 -15.25 0.93 1.13
C LEU A 87 -16.34 1.37 0.13
N ASN A 88 -17.01 2.49 0.40
CA ASN A 88 -18.02 3.05 -0.51
C ASN A 88 -17.41 3.58 -1.81
N ASP A 89 -16.25 4.23 -1.74
CA ASP A 89 -15.51 4.70 -2.92
C ASP A 89 -15.13 3.51 -3.79
N LEU A 90 -14.64 2.40 -3.21
CA LEU A 90 -14.40 1.17 -3.96
C LEU A 90 -15.67 0.57 -4.57
N ASP A 91 -16.79 0.54 -3.84
CA ASP A 91 -18.06 0.01 -4.37
C ASP A 91 -18.53 0.81 -5.60
N ILE A 92 -18.41 2.14 -5.55
CA ILE A 92 -18.83 3.04 -6.63
C ILE A 92 -17.83 3.02 -7.78
N LEU A 93 -16.54 3.23 -7.49
CA LEU A 93 -15.48 3.28 -8.49
C LEU A 93 -15.26 1.92 -9.14
N THR A 94 -15.76 0.82 -8.60
CA THR A 94 -15.68 -0.49 -9.25
C THR A 94 -17.07 -1.02 -9.63
N GLY A 95 -18.10 -0.17 -9.61
CA GLY A 95 -19.45 -0.54 -10.05
C GLY A 95 -19.53 -0.93 -11.54
N PRO A 96 -20.62 -1.56 -11.99
CA PRO A 96 -20.79 -2.03 -13.38
C PRO A 96 -20.61 -0.95 -14.46
N ASP A 97 -20.97 0.30 -14.16
CA ASP A 97 -20.85 1.44 -15.09
C ASP A 97 -19.48 2.14 -15.01
N SER A 98 -18.59 1.69 -14.12
CA SER A 98 -17.26 2.27 -13.96
C SER A 98 -16.29 1.73 -15.00
N PRO A 99 -15.32 2.52 -15.51
CA PRO A 99 -14.21 2.01 -16.32
C PRO A 99 -13.37 0.93 -15.62
N PHE A 100 -13.46 0.80 -14.29
CA PHE A 100 -12.67 -0.15 -13.50
C PHE A 100 -13.40 -1.48 -13.22
N HIS A 101 -14.61 -1.66 -13.78
CA HIS A 101 -15.51 -2.78 -13.46
C HIS A 101 -14.97 -4.19 -13.79
N ARG A 102 -13.90 -4.28 -14.59
CA ARG A 102 -13.28 -5.55 -15.01
C ARG A 102 -12.11 -5.98 -14.15
N LEU A 103 -11.51 -5.07 -13.39
CA LEU A 103 -10.38 -5.39 -12.50
C LEU A 103 -10.79 -6.41 -11.45
N ARG A 104 -9.81 -7.12 -10.87
CA ARG A 104 -10.00 -7.95 -9.68
C ARG A 104 -9.38 -7.24 -8.49
N VAL A 105 -10.19 -6.52 -7.73
CA VAL A 105 -9.72 -5.67 -6.64
C VAL A 105 -9.71 -6.48 -5.34
N LEU A 106 -8.52 -6.62 -4.75
CA LEU A 106 -8.30 -7.23 -3.44
C LEU A 106 -8.24 -6.12 -2.39
N VAL A 107 -9.21 -6.07 -1.48
CA VAL A 107 -9.30 -5.04 -0.44
C VAL A 107 -8.56 -5.52 0.80
N ASN A 108 -7.44 -4.86 1.12
CA ASN A 108 -6.55 -5.28 2.20
C ASN A 108 -6.64 -4.37 3.43
N LEU A 109 -6.76 -4.97 4.60
CA LEU A 109 -6.54 -4.27 5.86
C LEU A 109 -5.08 -4.42 6.28
N ASP A 110 -4.33 -3.33 6.28
CA ASP A 110 -2.88 -3.34 6.51
C ASP A 110 -2.52 -2.96 7.94
N HIS A 111 -1.53 -3.63 8.54
CA HIS A 111 -1.07 -3.40 9.92
C HIS A 111 -2.23 -3.24 10.94
N ILE A 112 -3.23 -4.13 10.93
CA ILE A 112 -4.33 -4.05 11.90
C ILE A 112 -3.83 -4.49 13.26
N GLN A 113 -3.75 -3.54 14.18
CA GLN A 113 -3.13 -3.72 15.48
C GLN A 113 -4.03 -4.58 16.37
N TRP A 114 -3.44 -5.61 16.97
CA TRP A 114 -4.14 -6.51 17.88
C TRP A 114 -4.84 -5.81 19.06
N ASP A 115 -4.36 -4.63 19.45
CA ASP A 115 -4.87 -3.82 20.56
C ASP A 115 -5.65 -2.58 20.12
N ALA A 116 -5.03 -1.69 19.34
CA ALA A 116 -5.63 -0.41 18.97
C ALA A 116 -6.88 -0.61 18.10
N ASP A 117 -6.90 -1.64 17.26
CA ASP A 117 -7.98 -1.91 16.30
C ASP A 117 -9.03 -2.91 16.80
N ARG A 118 -9.12 -3.15 18.12
CA ARG A 118 -10.11 -4.09 18.72
C ARG A 118 -11.54 -3.89 18.23
N GLU A 119 -12.00 -2.65 18.13
CA GLU A 119 -13.35 -2.35 17.64
C GLU A 119 -13.52 -2.73 16.15
N LEU A 120 -12.49 -2.54 15.32
CA LEU A 120 -12.51 -2.97 13.91
C LEU A 120 -12.49 -4.50 13.79
N LEU A 121 -11.77 -5.21 14.65
CA LEU A 121 -11.71 -6.68 14.66
C LEU A 121 -13.07 -7.34 14.99
N GLU A 122 -14.00 -6.58 15.58
CA GLU A 122 -15.37 -6.97 15.85
C GLU A 122 -16.35 -6.67 14.69
N TRP A 123 -15.92 -5.93 13.65
CA TRP A 123 -16.74 -5.66 12.47
C TRP A 123 -16.95 -6.90 11.59
N ASP A 124 -17.89 -6.78 10.65
CA ASP A 124 -18.03 -7.74 9.55
C ASP A 124 -16.87 -7.59 8.56
N LEU A 125 -15.90 -8.50 8.67
CA LEU A 125 -14.68 -8.47 7.86
C LEU A 125 -14.85 -9.11 6.48
N ARG A 126 -16.00 -9.70 6.15
CA ARG A 126 -16.27 -10.35 4.85
C ARG A 126 -16.27 -9.38 3.66
N ARG A 127 -16.25 -8.07 3.96
CA ARG A 127 -16.07 -6.99 2.99
C ARG A 127 -14.62 -6.84 2.50
N PHE A 128 -13.67 -7.43 3.21
CA PHE A 128 -12.25 -7.39 2.90
C PHE A 128 -11.78 -8.72 2.29
N SER A 129 -10.74 -8.65 1.48
CA SER A 129 -10.10 -9.81 0.86
C SER A 129 -9.08 -10.44 1.81
N SER A 130 -8.33 -9.58 2.51
CA SER A 130 -7.29 -9.99 3.44
C SER A 130 -7.15 -9.00 4.59
N ILE A 131 -6.63 -9.51 5.70
CA ILE A 131 -6.25 -8.71 6.86
C ILE A 131 -4.85 -9.14 7.31
N MET A 132 -3.97 -8.15 7.44
CA MET A 132 -2.74 -8.31 8.21
C MET A 132 -3.04 -8.11 9.68
N TYR A 133 -3.14 -9.21 10.41
CA TYR A 133 -3.25 -9.19 11.86
C TYR A 133 -1.85 -8.96 12.44
N ASP A 134 -1.63 -7.75 12.95
CA ASP A 134 -0.32 -7.30 13.37
C ASP A 134 -0.21 -7.36 14.90
N ALA A 135 0.42 -8.44 15.37
CA ALA A 135 0.84 -8.66 16.74
C ALA A 135 2.37 -8.62 16.89
N SER A 136 3.07 -8.00 15.92
CA SER A 136 4.54 -7.94 15.88
C SER A 136 5.16 -7.21 17.08
N LEU A 137 4.45 -6.28 17.72
CA LEU A 137 4.95 -5.59 18.91
C LEU A 137 4.93 -6.46 20.18
N LEU A 138 4.37 -7.66 20.12
CA LEU A 138 4.35 -8.61 21.23
C LEU A 138 5.54 -9.56 21.15
N PRO A 139 6.00 -10.12 22.28
CA PRO A 139 6.98 -11.20 22.27
C PRO A 139 6.53 -12.32 21.34
N PHE A 140 7.47 -12.92 20.61
CA PHE A 140 7.20 -13.89 19.53
C PHE A 140 6.16 -14.99 19.89
N GLU A 141 6.23 -15.54 21.11
CA GLU A 141 5.27 -16.55 21.59
C GLU A 141 3.84 -16.01 21.70
N GLU A 142 3.70 -14.78 22.16
CA GLU A 142 2.41 -14.12 22.31
C GLU A 142 1.85 -13.70 20.95
N ASN A 143 2.71 -13.24 20.04
CA ASN A 143 2.35 -12.99 18.64
C ASN A 143 1.79 -14.26 17.98
N ILE A 144 2.48 -15.40 18.10
CA ILE A 144 1.98 -16.69 17.60
C ILE A 144 0.61 -17.02 18.21
N ARG A 145 0.49 -16.93 19.54
CA ARG A 145 -0.74 -17.28 20.25
C ARG A 145 -1.94 -16.44 19.81
N MET A 146 -1.75 -15.12 19.69
CA MET A 146 -2.82 -14.20 19.30
C MET A 146 -3.19 -14.35 17.82
N THR A 147 -2.19 -14.46 16.95
CA THR A 147 -2.40 -14.65 15.51
C THR A 147 -3.07 -15.99 15.21
N ALA A 148 -2.66 -17.08 15.87
CA ALA A 148 -3.28 -18.41 15.74
C ALA A 148 -4.76 -18.38 16.14
N ARG A 149 -5.07 -17.71 17.26
CA ARG A 149 -6.45 -17.55 17.72
C ARG A 149 -7.28 -16.75 16.71
N PHE A 150 -6.76 -15.61 16.25
CA PHE A 150 -7.45 -14.80 15.26
C PHE A 150 -7.69 -15.58 13.96
N ARG A 151 -6.70 -16.38 13.54
CA ARG A 151 -6.82 -17.27 12.40
C ARG A 151 -7.90 -18.34 12.59
N GLU A 152 -7.99 -18.97 13.75
CA GLU A 152 -9.06 -19.93 14.05
C GLU A 152 -10.45 -19.27 14.01
N GLU A 153 -10.57 -18.04 14.52
CA GLU A 153 -11.85 -17.33 14.62
C GLU A 153 -12.33 -16.74 13.27
N ARG A 154 -11.42 -16.25 12.42
CA ARG A 154 -11.75 -15.48 11.19
C ARG A 154 -11.25 -16.10 9.89
N GLY A 155 -10.42 -17.13 9.96
CA GLY A 155 -9.73 -17.71 8.80
C GLY A 155 -10.60 -18.43 7.78
N GLU A 156 -11.92 -18.45 7.94
CA GLU A 156 -12.86 -18.92 6.91
C GLU A 156 -13.54 -17.75 6.16
N GLU A 157 -13.47 -16.52 6.71
CA GLU A 157 -14.10 -15.34 6.14
C GLU A 157 -13.20 -14.66 5.09
N LEU A 158 -11.91 -14.55 5.38
CA LEU A 158 -10.92 -13.82 4.59
C LEU A 158 -9.52 -14.42 4.73
N VAL A 159 -8.60 -13.98 3.87
CA VAL A 159 -7.19 -14.37 3.95
C VAL A 159 -6.52 -13.69 5.14
N ILE A 160 -5.77 -14.45 5.93
CA ILE A 160 -5.06 -13.92 7.10
C ILE A 160 -3.57 -13.83 6.79
N GLU A 161 -3.04 -12.61 6.91
CA GLU A 161 -1.61 -12.32 6.88
C GLU A 161 -1.12 -12.10 8.31
N GLY A 162 0.02 -12.67 8.67
CA GLY A 162 0.63 -12.50 9.99
C GLY A 162 1.99 -11.84 9.92
N ALA A 163 2.22 -10.85 10.78
CA ALA A 163 3.51 -10.20 10.96
C ALA A 163 4.42 -11.05 11.84
N CYS A 164 5.42 -11.71 11.24
CA CYS A 164 6.26 -12.67 11.95
C CYS A 164 7.26 -12.03 12.90
N ASP A 165 7.76 -10.84 12.56
CA ASP A 165 8.90 -10.26 13.27
C ASP A 165 8.47 -9.47 14.51
N GLU A 166 9.41 -9.28 15.44
CA GLU A 166 9.28 -8.34 16.56
C GLU A 166 9.73 -6.95 16.10
N ILE A 167 8.79 -6.07 15.76
CA ILE A 167 9.15 -4.70 15.38
C ILE A 167 9.57 -3.95 16.66
N ARG A 168 10.88 -3.85 16.90
CA ARG A 168 11.44 -3.06 18.01
C ARG A 168 11.65 -1.60 17.57
N GLU A 169 11.25 -0.66 18.43
CA GLU A 169 11.38 0.78 18.16
C GLU A 169 12.85 1.16 17.92
N ALA A 170 13.10 2.02 16.92
CA ALA A 170 14.42 2.47 16.49
C ALA A 170 15.23 3.26 17.56
N SER A 171 14.68 3.45 18.76
CA SER A 171 15.38 4.04 19.91
C SER A 171 16.23 3.05 20.70
N GLU A 172 16.11 1.75 20.45
CA GLU A 172 17.07 0.75 20.93
C GLU A 172 18.10 0.50 19.82
N GLU A 173 19.40 0.58 20.13
CA GLU A 173 20.45 0.21 19.19
C GLU A 173 20.30 -1.26 18.79
N GLY A 174 19.65 -1.50 17.66
CA GLY A 174 19.38 -2.81 17.11
C GLY A 174 18.24 -2.71 16.10
N SER A 175 18.56 -2.78 14.81
CA SER A 175 17.57 -3.13 13.80
C SER A 175 16.79 -4.36 14.28
N GLY A 176 15.46 -4.39 14.15
CA GLY A 176 14.72 -5.64 14.27
C GLY A 176 15.44 -6.72 13.47
N ASP A 177 15.77 -7.83 14.12
CA ASP A 177 16.57 -8.88 13.51
C ASP A 177 15.83 -9.42 12.29
N LEU A 178 16.54 -9.68 11.19
CA LEU A 178 15.92 -10.28 10.00
C LEU A 178 15.21 -11.58 10.39
N THR A 179 14.03 -11.82 9.83
CA THR A 179 13.28 -13.05 10.10
C THR A 179 14.06 -14.26 9.64
N THR A 180 14.42 -15.15 10.56
CA THR A 180 15.16 -16.38 10.24
C THR A 180 14.24 -17.42 9.59
N PRO A 181 14.78 -18.36 8.78
CA PRO A 181 14.00 -19.45 8.21
C PRO A 181 13.30 -20.31 9.26
N GLU A 182 13.94 -20.55 10.40
CA GLU A 182 13.40 -21.32 11.53
C GLU A 182 12.25 -20.58 12.21
N MET A 183 12.38 -19.26 12.41
CA MET A 183 11.30 -18.43 12.96
C MET A 183 10.09 -18.44 12.02
N ALA A 184 10.29 -18.22 10.72
CA ALA A 184 9.21 -18.21 9.75
C ALA A 184 8.49 -19.57 9.65
N GLU A 185 9.25 -20.68 9.62
CA GLU A 185 8.69 -22.04 9.63
C GLU A 185 7.83 -22.28 10.87
N ARG A 186 8.35 -21.89 12.03
CA ARG A 186 7.65 -22.01 13.30
C ARG A 186 6.38 -21.17 13.32
N TYR A 187 6.48 -19.91 12.91
CA TYR A 187 5.37 -18.96 12.89
C TYR A 187 4.25 -19.45 11.99
N VAL A 188 4.54 -19.82 10.73
CA VAL A 188 3.52 -20.33 9.80
C VAL A 188 2.86 -21.61 10.31
N ARG A 189 3.66 -22.54 10.86
CA ARG A 189 3.14 -23.81 11.37
C ARG A 189 2.22 -23.63 12.57
N GLU A 190 2.57 -22.74 13.50
CA GLU A 190 1.83 -22.56 14.76
C GLU A 190 0.66 -21.58 14.64
N THR A 191 0.71 -20.62 13.70
CA THR A 191 -0.38 -19.66 13.44
C THR A 191 -1.36 -20.11 12.38
N GLY A 192 -0.91 -20.88 11.38
CA GLY A 192 -1.73 -21.28 10.24
C GLY A 192 -2.01 -20.15 9.24
N VAL A 193 -1.29 -19.02 9.29
CA VAL A 193 -1.50 -17.88 8.37
C VAL A 193 -1.36 -18.27 6.89
N ASP A 194 -2.14 -17.62 6.04
CA ASP A 194 -2.11 -17.87 4.59
C ASP A 194 -0.88 -17.19 3.96
N ILE A 195 -0.57 -15.98 4.44
CA ILE A 195 0.55 -15.14 4.01
C ILE A 195 1.37 -14.75 5.23
N ILE A 196 2.70 -14.75 5.11
CA ILE A 196 3.61 -14.31 6.17
C ILE A 196 4.31 -13.02 5.74
N VAL A 197 4.26 -12.01 6.61
CA VAL A 197 5.09 -10.81 6.49
C VAL A 197 6.38 -11.09 7.27
N ALA A 198 7.50 -11.07 6.56
CA ALA A 198 8.82 -11.35 7.11
C ALA A 198 9.72 -10.14 6.89
N ASN A 199 10.51 -9.80 7.91
CA ASN A 199 11.50 -8.74 7.80
C ASN A 199 12.69 -9.24 6.97
N LEU A 200 12.77 -8.71 5.74
CA LEU A 200 13.77 -9.05 4.74
C LEU A 200 14.69 -7.85 4.41
N GLY A 201 14.82 -6.91 5.37
CA GLY A 201 15.68 -5.73 5.27
C GLY A 201 15.08 -4.53 4.52
N THR A 202 13.81 -4.65 4.14
CA THR A 202 13.08 -3.63 3.37
C THR A 202 12.15 -2.78 4.23
N GLU A 203 11.95 -3.15 5.49
CA GLU A 203 11.16 -2.40 6.45
C GLU A 203 12.02 -1.32 7.13
N HIS A 204 11.37 -0.26 7.62
CA HIS A 204 11.99 0.84 8.39
C HIS A 204 13.06 1.63 7.64
N ARG A 205 12.63 2.74 7.00
CA ARG A 205 13.34 4.03 6.88
C ARG A 205 12.56 4.94 5.94
N ALA A 206 11.77 5.87 6.49
CA ALA A 206 11.13 6.94 5.71
C ALA A 206 12.16 7.89 5.05
N SER A 207 13.43 7.83 5.47
CA SER A 207 14.48 8.79 5.12
C SER A 207 15.75 8.20 4.49
N ALA A 208 15.91 6.88 4.43
CA ALA A 208 17.06 6.27 3.76
C ALA A 208 16.64 5.77 2.38
N ALA A 209 17.15 6.41 1.34
CA ALA A 209 17.36 5.72 0.08
C ALA A 209 18.37 4.58 0.34
N ASP A 210 18.23 3.46 -0.36
CA ASP A 210 19.16 2.32 -0.38
C ASP A 210 18.98 1.26 0.72
N LEU A 211 17.72 0.93 1.06
CA LEU A 211 17.47 -0.32 1.78
C LEU A 211 17.89 -1.52 0.92
N THR A 212 18.43 -2.55 1.56
CA THR A 212 18.92 -3.76 0.90
C THR A 212 17.92 -4.89 1.11
N TYR A 213 17.40 -5.43 0.01
CA TYR A 213 16.53 -6.59 0.05
C TYR A 213 17.36 -7.89 0.15
N HIS A 214 17.07 -8.71 1.16
CA HIS A 214 17.73 -10.00 1.37
C HIS A 214 17.02 -11.15 0.63
N GLY A 215 17.09 -11.16 -0.70
CA GLY A 215 16.45 -12.19 -1.54
C GLY A 215 16.95 -13.63 -1.29
N ASP A 216 18.22 -13.80 -0.93
CA ASP A 216 18.77 -15.10 -0.54
C ASP A 216 18.03 -15.68 0.67
N LEU A 217 17.84 -14.86 1.71
CA LEU A 217 17.09 -15.20 2.92
C LEU A 217 15.61 -15.50 2.59
N ALA A 218 14.98 -14.70 1.73
CA ALA A 218 13.62 -14.96 1.27
C ALA A 218 13.48 -16.34 0.62
N ARG A 219 14.44 -16.76 -0.21
CA ARG A 219 14.47 -18.12 -0.78
C ARG A 219 14.67 -19.22 0.27
N GLU A 220 15.43 -18.95 1.32
CA GLU A 220 15.58 -19.91 2.43
C GLU A 220 14.28 -20.10 3.20
N ILE A 221 13.58 -19.01 3.52
CA ILE A 221 12.26 -19.04 4.15
C ILE A 221 11.27 -19.78 3.25
N THR A 222 11.20 -19.42 1.96
CA THR A 222 10.29 -20.02 0.98
C THR A 222 10.48 -21.54 0.86
N ARG A 223 11.72 -22.05 0.99
CA ARG A 223 11.96 -23.51 1.00
C ARG A 223 11.29 -24.22 2.18
N ARG A 224 11.03 -23.53 3.29
CA ARG A 224 10.41 -24.10 4.50
C ARG A 224 8.90 -23.92 4.55
N VAL A 225 8.40 -22.75 4.14
CA VAL A 225 6.96 -22.40 4.25
C VAL A 225 6.21 -22.41 2.93
N GLY A 226 6.92 -22.55 1.80
CA GLY A 226 6.36 -22.37 0.47
C GLY A 226 6.20 -20.91 0.08
N ARG A 227 5.64 -20.68 -1.11
CA ARG A 227 5.44 -19.38 -1.72
C ARG A 227 4.25 -18.66 -1.07
N ARG A 228 4.53 -17.82 -0.09
CA ARG A 228 3.50 -17.05 0.64
C ARG A 228 4.02 -15.78 1.30
N LEU A 229 5.17 -15.27 0.86
CA LEU A 229 5.78 -14.09 1.49
C LEU A 229 5.05 -12.82 1.05
N CYS A 230 4.79 -11.93 1.99
CA CYS A 230 4.46 -10.53 1.75
C CYS A 230 5.71 -9.68 2.05
N LEU A 231 6.04 -8.75 1.15
CA LEU A 231 7.16 -7.83 1.33
C LEU A 231 6.64 -6.41 1.58
N HIS A 232 7.17 -5.75 2.60
CA HIS A 232 6.85 -4.35 2.91
C HIS A 232 8.03 -3.45 2.52
N GLY A 233 7.76 -2.14 2.40
CA GLY A 233 8.81 -1.12 2.28
C GLY A 233 9.61 -1.11 0.97
N THR A 234 9.09 -1.72 -0.08
CA THR A 234 9.70 -1.70 -1.43
C THR A 234 9.83 -0.31 -2.04
N SER A 235 9.10 0.68 -1.51
CA SER A 235 9.20 2.10 -1.89
C SER A 235 10.58 2.74 -1.65
N SER A 236 11.44 2.12 -0.84
CA SER A 236 12.80 2.58 -0.53
C SER A 236 13.88 1.62 -1.03
N VAL A 237 13.51 0.66 -1.87
CA VAL A 237 14.42 -0.34 -2.44
C VAL A 237 14.57 -0.10 -3.94
N PRO A 238 15.80 -0.07 -4.48
CA PRO A 238 16.03 0.01 -5.92
C PRO A 238 15.27 -1.08 -6.71
N HIS A 239 14.64 -0.70 -7.82
CA HIS A 239 13.78 -1.56 -8.63
C HIS A 239 14.49 -2.83 -9.14
N ASP A 240 15.80 -2.79 -9.36
CA ASP A 240 16.60 -3.93 -9.79
C ASP A 240 16.68 -5.03 -8.72
N GLN A 241 16.66 -4.68 -7.43
CA GLN A 241 16.64 -5.65 -6.32
C GLN A 241 15.28 -6.35 -6.19
N VAL A 242 14.18 -5.65 -6.50
CA VAL A 242 12.80 -6.15 -6.31
C VAL A 242 12.12 -6.59 -7.61
N ARG A 243 12.86 -6.71 -8.72
CA ARG A 243 12.29 -7.15 -10.01
C ARG A 243 11.94 -8.65 -10.03
N ARG A 244 12.64 -9.48 -9.25
CA ARG A 244 12.53 -10.95 -9.31
C ARG A 244 11.85 -11.57 -8.10
N LEU A 245 11.05 -10.78 -7.36
CA LEU A 245 10.41 -11.19 -6.10
C LEU A 245 9.60 -12.48 -6.21
N PHE A 246 8.99 -12.76 -7.36
CA PHE A 246 8.33 -14.04 -7.57
C PHE A 246 9.33 -15.20 -7.37
N HIS A 247 10.53 -15.19 -7.94
CA HIS A 247 11.45 -16.31 -7.74
C HIS A 247 11.92 -16.48 -6.30
N ASP A 248 11.80 -15.44 -5.48
CA ASP A 248 12.15 -15.46 -4.06
C ASP A 248 11.01 -15.98 -3.16
N GLY A 249 9.81 -16.19 -3.71
CA GLY A 249 8.63 -16.74 -3.02
C GLY A 249 7.66 -15.69 -2.50
N VAL A 250 7.85 -14.43 -2.89
CA VAL A 250 6.92 -13.33 -2.63
C VAL A 250 5.69 -13.48 -3.52
N VAL A 251 4.52 -13.27 -2.93
CA VAL A 251 3.21 -13.31 -3.60
C VAL A 251 2.51 -11.95 -3.57
N LYS A 252 2.87 -11.11 -2.60
CA LYS A 252 2.26 -9.82 -2.33
C LYS A 252 3.33 -8.80 -1.95
N VAL A 253 3.15 -7.55 -2.37
CA VAL A 253 4.00 -6.44 -1.93
C VAL A 253 3.14 -5.27 -1.48
N ASN A 254 3.37 -4.79 -0.27
CA ASN A 254 2.71 -3.59 0.25
C ASN A 254 3.48 -2.32 -0.11
N ILE A 255 2.78 -1.34 -0.70
CA ILE A 255 3.33 -0.06 -1.18
C ILE A 255 2.47 1.08 -0.66
N TRP A 256 3.10 2.16 -0.21
CA TRP A 256 2.41 3.42 0.08
C TRP A 256 3.34 4.61 -0.07
N THR A 257 4.50 4.56 0.59
CA THR A 257 5.42 5.69 0.67
C THR A 257 5.80 6.26 -0.69
N ALA A 258 6.05 5.42 -1.70
CA ALA A 258 6.45 5.90 -3.04
C ALA A 258 5.37 6.80 -3.68
N ILE A 259 4.11 6.39 -3.66
CA ILE A 259 3.04 7.14 -4.35
C ILE A 259 2.78 8.51 -3.69
N GLU A 260 2.95 8.64 -2.37
CA GLU A 260 2.75 9.91 -1.65
C GLU A 260 4.01 10.78 -1.64
N ARG A 261 5.18 10.18 -1.36
CA ARG A 261 6.48 10.88 -1.30
C ARG A 261 6.85 11.43 -2.67
N ASP A 262 6.71 10.63 -3.72
CA ASP A 262 7.27 10.96 -5.04
C ASP A 262 6.31 11.79 -5.89
N SER A 263 5.01 11.84 -5.55
CA SER A 263 4.06 12.76 -6.17
C SER A 263 4.15 14.20 -5.63
N SER A 264 4.64 14.36 -4.39
CA SER A 264 4.75 15.66 -3.73
C SER A 264 5.71 16.64 -4.44
N PRO A 265 6.93 16.24 -4.88
CA PRO A 265 7.81 17.09 -5.67
C PRO A 265 7.18 17.61 -6.96
N ALA A 266 6.43 16.76 -7.69
CA ALA A 266 5.76 17.16 -8.93
C ALA A 266 4.70 18.24 -8.68
N LEU A 267 3.93 18.12 -7.59
CA LEU A 267 3.01 19.15 -7.16
C LEU A 267 3.74 20.45 -6.83
N LEU A 268 4.81 20.39 -6.02
CA LEU A 268 5.57 21.57 -5.62
C LEU A 268 6.16 22.31 -6.83
N GLU A 269 6.77 21.57 -7.76
CA GLU A 269 7.34 22.14 -8.97
C GLU A 269 6.28 22.82 -9.83
N ASP A 270 5.14 22.16 -10.05
CA ASP A 270 4.05 22.74 -10.84
C ASP A 270 3.47 24.00 -10.19
N MET A 271 3.27 23.99 -8.86
CA MET A 271 2.81 25.17 -8.13
C MET A 271 3.79 26.35 -8.26
N ALA A 272 5.10 26.08 -8.17
CA ALA A 272 6.13 27.11 -8.33
C ALA A 272 6.17 27.66 -9.77
N ARG A 273 6.09 26.78 -10.78
CA ARG A 273 6.06 27.17 -12.20
C ARG A 273 4.83 28.00 -12.56
N ASN A 274 3.72 27.83 -11.83
CA ASN A 274 2.46 28.52 -12.07
C ASN A 274 2.09 29.48 -10.92
N ALA A 275 3.06 29.99 -10.15
CA ALA A 275 2.80 30.69 -8.90
C ALA A 275 1.83 31.88 -9.04
N ALA A 276 1.94 32.70 -10.09
CA ALA A 276 1.02 33.80 -10.34
C ALA A 276 -0.41 33.34 -10.63
N ARG A 277 -0.57 32.20 -11.31
CA ARG A 277 -1.88 31.61 -11.59
C ARG A 277 -2.51 30.96 -10.35
N VAL A 278 -1.68 30.43 -9.46
CA VAL A 278 -2.09 29.73 -8.22
C VAL A 278 -2.35 30.71 -7.07
N ALA A 279 -1.58 31.78 -6.94
CA ALA A 279 -1.61 32.69 -5.79
C ALA A 279 -1.91 34.16 -6.16
N GLY A 280 -1.98 34.48 -7.46
CA GLY A 280 -2.07 35.85 -7.95
C GLY A 280 -0.69 36.51 -8.13
N THR A 281 -0.58 37.43 -9.08
CA THR A 281 0.68 38.13 -9.45
C THR A 281 1.34 38.83 -8.26
N ALA A 282 0.56 39.57 -7.47
CA ALA A 282 1.08 40.30 -6.30
C ALA A 282 1.67 39.36 -5.23
N HIS A 283 1.02 38.22 -4.98
CA HIS A 283 1.52 37.25 -3.99
C HIS A 283 2.75 36.51 -4.50
N ALA A 284 2.75 36.10 -5.78
CA ALA A 284 3.89 35.44 -6.41
C ALA A 284 5.13 36.35 -6.48
N ALA A 285 4.95 37.63 -6.85
CA ALA A 285 6.02 38.62 -6.83
C ALA A 285 6.61 38.81 -5.43
N ARG A 286 5.76 38.94 -4.39
CA ARG A 286 6.21 39.02 -2.99
C ARG A 286 7.03 37.80 -2.57
N LEU A 287 6.59 36.58 -2.89
CA LEU A 287 7.33 35.36 -2.56
C LEU A 287 8.68 35.27 -3.30
N GLN A 288 8.77 35.81 -4.52
CA GLN A 288 10.03 35.90 -5.26
C GLN A 288 10.98 36.94 -4.65
N GLU A 289 10.48 38.11 -4.23
CA GLU A 289 11.25 39.13 -3.51
C GLU A 289 11.78 38.62 -2.15
N GLU A 290 10.99 37.79 -1.45
CA GLU A 290 11.37 37.13 -0.19
C GLU A 290 12.35 35.94 -0.39
N GLY A 291 12.65 35.57 -1.64
CA GLY A 291 13.54 34.45 -1.95
C GLY A 291 12.93 33.06 -1.76
N LEU A 292 11.62 32.97 -1.57
CA LEU A 292 10.88 31.70 -1.48
C LEU A 292 10.56 31.11 -2.86
N LEU A 293 10.54 31.94 -3.91
CA LEU A 293 10.43 31.51 -5.31
C LEU A 293 11.67 31.89 -6.11
N GLY A 294 12.14 30.95 -6.94
CA GLY A 294 13.26 31.19 -7.84
C GLY A 294 12.90 32.09 -9.03
N PRO A 295 13.90 32.50 -9.84
CA PRO A 295 13.70 33.35 -11.01
C PRO A 295 12.87 32.68 -12.13
N ALA A 296 12.79 31.34 -12.12
CA ALA A 296 12.00 30.58 -13.09
C ALA A 296 10.50 30.46 -12.72
N ALA A 297 10.09 30.95 -11.54
CA ALA A 297 8.69 30.96 -11.14
C ALA A 297 7.90 32.00 -11.94
N ASP A 298 6.68 31.65 -12.35
CA ASP A 298 5.78 32.60 -13.00
C ASP A 298 5.24 33.60 -11.98
N THR A 299 5.59 34.87 -12.14
CA THR A 299 5.10 35.99 -11.30
C THR A 299 4.22 36.97 -12.05
N SER A 300 3.90 36.69 -13.32
CA SER A 300 3.30 37.68 -14.24
C SER A 300 2.02 37.23 -14.93
N SER A 301 1.76 35.92 -15.04
CA SER A 301 0.51 35.45 -15.65
C SER A 301 -0.72 35.98 -14.91
N PRO A 302 -1.81 36.26 -15.63
CA PRO A 302 -3.07 36.59 -14.99
C PRO A 302 -3.55 35.43 -14.12
N ALA A 303 -4.26 35.77 -13.05
CA ALA A 303 -4.99 34.83 -12.22
C ALA A 303 -5.93 33.95 -13.07
N ASP A 304 -6.00 32.65 -12.76
CA ASP A 304 -6.83 31.70 -13.47
C ASP A 304 -7.57 30.81 -12.47
N LEU A 305 -8.90 30.89 -12.48
CA LEU A 305 -9.77 30.13 -11.58
C LEU A 305 -9.47 28.62 -11.59
N ARG A 306 -9.00 28.07 -12.71
CA ARG A 306 -8.68 26.65 -12.84
C ARG A 306 -7.56 26.24 -11.87
N PHE A 307 -6.58 27.11 -11.65
CA PHE A 307 -5.38 26.85 -10.84
C PHE A 307 -5.62 26.99 -9.34
N PHE A 308 -6.67 27.70 -8.93
CA PHE A 308 -7.02 27.88 -7.52
C PHE A 308 -7.65 26.65 -6.88
N THR A 309 -8.23 25.77 -7.70
CA THR A 309 -9.04 24.64 -7.24
C THR A 309 -8.21 23.54 -6.58
N THR A 310 -8.84 22.83 -5.63
CA THR A 310 -8.28 21.59 -5.10
C THR A 310 -8.18 20.53 -6.20
N ALA A 311 -9.11 20.53 -7.14
CA ALA A 311 -9.09 19.65 -8.32
C ALA A 311 -7.82 19.81 -9.17
N TYR A 312 -7.28 21.02 -9.32
CA TYR A 312 -6.02 21.25 -10.03
C TYR A 312 -4.84 20.56 -9.33
N ARG A 313 -4.70 20.79 -8.03
CA ARG A 313 -3.67 20.17 -7.20
C ARG A 313 -3.78 18.64 -7.19
N GLN A 314 -4.99 18.13 -6.98
CA GLN A 314 -5.29 16.70 -7.05
C GLN A 314 -5.01 16.12 -8.43
N GLY A 315 -5.27 16.85 -9.52
CA GLY A 315 -4.99 16.38 -10.87
C GLY A 315 -3.50 16.15 -11.15
N ILE A 316 -2.61 16.95 -10.55
CA ILE A 316 -1.16 16.76 -10.65
C ILE A 316 -0.75 15.51 -9.88
N VAL A 317 -1.15 15.43 -8.62
CA VAL A 317 -0.88 14.29 -7.74
C VAL A 317 -1.41 12.99 -8.34
N PHE A 318 -2.64 12.99 -8.84
CA PHE A 318 -3.29 11.85 -9.49
C PHE A 318 -2.49 11.31 -10.68
N ARG A 319 -2.03 12.18 -11.58
CA ARG A 319 -1.24 11.76 -12.75
C ARG A 319 0.09 11.15 -12.33
N GLU A 320 0.74 11.73 -11.32
CA GLU A 320 2.02 11.26 -10.85
C GLU A 320 1.91 9.95 -10.08
N MET A 321 0.93 9.82 -9.19
CA MET A 321 0.59 8.56 -8.52
C MET A 321 0.32 7.45 -9.54
N LYS A 322 -0.45 7.74 -10.60
CA LYS A 322 -0.70 6.75 -11.66
C LYS A 322 0.59 6.27 -12.34
N ARG A 323 1.50 7.21 -12.66
CA ARG A 323 2.80 6.90 -13.25
C ARG A 323 3.58 5.94 -12.34
N ILE A 324 3.68 6.27 -11.05
CA ILE A 324 4.39 5.47 -10.05
C ILE A 324 3.75 4.08 -9.90
N VAL A 325 2.42 3.98 -9.83
CA VAL A 325 1.72 2.68 -9.75
C VAL A 325 2.02 1.82 -10.98
N LYS A 326 2.02 2.40 -12.18
CA LYS A 326 2.40 1.66 -13.41
C LYS A 326 3.81 1.11 -13.35
N GLU A 327 4.76 1.83 -12.75
CA GLU A 327 6.14 1.33 -12.58
C GLU A 327 6.18 0.06 -11.71
N PHE A 328 5.40 -0.01 -10.63
CA PHE A 328 5.30 -1.23 -9.82
C PHE A 328 4.58 -2.37 -10.55
N LEU A 329 3.55 -2.06 -11.35
CA LEU A 329 2.86 -3.04 -12.18
C LEU A 329 3.82 -3.68 -13.20
N GLU A 330 4.62 -2.87 -13.89
CA GLU A 330 5.67 -3.31 -14.84
C GLU A 330 6.73 -4.21 -14.19
N LEU A 331 7.01 -4.05 -12.90
CA LEU A 331 8.02 -4.88 -12.22
C LEU A 331 7.54 -6.32 -12.02
N TRP A 332 6.23 -6.53 -11.82
CA TRP A 332 5.72 -7.79 -11.29
C TRP A 332 4.66 -8.47 -12.16
N TYR A 333 4.22 -7.82 -13.22
CA TYR A 333 3.33 -8.39 -14.23
C TYR A 333 3.99 -8.65 -15.59
N CYS A 334 5.21 -8.16 -15.83
CA CYS A 334 5.97 -8.29 -17.08
C CYS A 334 7.23 -9.14 -16.92
#